data_AF-A0A9D5PFC6-F1
#
_entry.id   AF-A0A9D5PFC6-F1
#
_cell.length_a   1.000
_cell.length_b   1.000
_cell.length_c   1.000
_cell.angle_alpha   90.00
_cell.angle_beta   90.00
_cell.angle_gamma   90.00
#
_symmetry.space_group_name_H-M   'P 1'
#
loop_
_entity.id
_entity.type
_entity.pdbx_description
1 polymer ?
#
loop_
_entity_poly.entity_id
_entity_poly.type
_entity_poly.pdbx_seq_one_letter_code
_entity_poly.pdbx_strand_id
1 'polypeptide(L)'
;MKGQTEPTNSWDWMELLREHPEKASECPCWGEFSPVEWMMILEMHPQFADKCPWEEFDGYSWSTLLRSQPQFADKCNWDELDGAYWWWLLDKQPQFADRCAWEKLSGHDWALVLNFMPEAVKHCRWETLSAQDWSELLRMHPQFADKCQCWDEFTEYDWEWLKEFQEQLVDKYRRISDE
;
A
#
# COMPACT_ATOMS: atom_id res chain seq x y z
N MET A 1 -11.21 -40.66 5.50
CA MET A 1 -9.76 -40.34 5.48
C MET A 1 -9.44 -39.88 4.07
N LYS A 2 -9.29 -38.57 3.84
CA LYS A 2 -8.78 -38.10 2.55
C LYS A 2 -7.30 -38.48 2.51
N GLY A 3 -6.89 -39.25 1.51
CA GLY A 3 -5.49 -39.62 1.34
C GLY A 3 -4.67 -38.36 1.13
N GLN A 4 -3.69 -38.11 2.00
CA GLN A 4 -2.66 -37.13 1.72
C GLN A 4 -1.84 -37.69 0.57
N THR A 5 -2.05 -37.14 -0.63
CA THR A 5 -1.12 -37.31 -1.74
C THR A 5 0.22 -36.71 -1.32
N GLU A 6 1.31 -37.44 -1.55
CA GLU A 6 2.65 -36.90 -1.31
C GLU A 6 2.84 -35.62 -2.13
N PRO A 7 3.46 -34.56 -1.54
CA PRO A 7 3.67 -33.30 -2.24
C PRO A 7 4.60 -33.52 -3.45
N THR A 8 4.19 -33.04 -4.62
CA THR A 8 4.88 -33.32 -5.90
C THR A 8 5.60 -32.12 -6.49
N ASN A 9 5.35 -30.91 -5.97
CA ASN A 9 5.92 -29.65 -6.46
C ASN A 9 6.01 -28.62 -5.32
N SER A 10 6.56 -27.43 -5.61
CA SER A 10 6.67 -26.33 -4.65
C SER A 10 5.33 -25.95 -4.03
N TRP A 11 4.27 -25.81 -4.82
CA TRP A 11 2.94 -25.44 -4.32
C TRP A 11 2.38 -26.47 -3.33
N ASP A 12 2.48 -27.77 -3.64
CA ASP A 12 2.04 -28.83 -2.73
C ASP A 12 2.81 -28.79 -1.40
N TRP A 13 4.12 -28.51 -1.46
CA TRP A 13 4.94 -28.35 -0.27
C TRP A 13 4.58 -27.08 0.51
N MET A 14 4.29 -25.97 -0.15
CA MET A 14 3.83 -24.73 0.48
C MET A 14 2.51 -24.96 1.22
N GLU A 15 1.54 -25.60 0.59
CA GLU A 15 0.26 -25.96 1.19
C GLU A 15 0.44 -26.90 2.38
N LEU A 16 1.32 -27.89 2.26
CA LEU A 16 1.65 -28.81 3.35
C LEU A 16 2.29 -28.07 4.53
N LEU A 17 3.27 -27.20 4.28
CA LEU A 17 3.95 -26.42 5.33
C LEU A 17 3.03 -25.40 5.98
N ARG A 18 2.04 -24.86 5.24
CA ARG A 18 1.00 -23.99 5.79
C ARG A 18 0.21 -24.71 6.88
N GLU A 19 -0.18 -25.96 6.66
CA GLU A 19 -0.96 -26.76 7.60
C GLU A 19 -0.10 -27.49 8.66
N HIS A 20 1.12 -27.86 8.29
CA HIS A 20 2.03 -28.73 9.05
C HIS A 20 3.48 -28.19 9.05
N PRO A 21 3.75 -27.04 9.69
CA PRO A 21 5.09 -26.44 9.72
C PRO A 21 6.16 -27.34 10.35
N GLU A 22 5.78 -28.30 11.19
CA GLU A 22 6.69 -29.30 11.76
C GLU A 22 7.37 -30.19 10.70
N LYS A 23 6.80 -30.30 9.49
CA LYS A 23 7.38 -31.04 8.37
C LYS A 23 8.46 -30.26 7.61
N ALA A 24 8.81 -29.06 8.05
CA ALA A 24 9.84 -28.20 7.43
C ALA A 24 11.19 -28.90 7.18
N SER A 25 11.61 -29.80 8.08
CA SER A 25 12.86 -30.56 7.92
C SER A 25 12.81 -31.60 6.79
N GLU A 26 11.62 -31.97 6.33
CA GLU A 26 11.41 -32.94 5.25
C GLU A 26 11.30 -32.27 3.88
N CYS A 27 11.12 -30.95 3.83
CA CYS A 27 10.95 -30.21 2.58
C CYS A 27 12.27 -30.16 1.79
N PRO A 28 12.33 -30.75 0.58
CA PRO A 28 13.54 -30.78 -0.24
C PRO A 28 13.69 -29.54 -1.13
N CYS A 29 12.63 -28.73 -1.25
CA CYS A 29 12.47 -27.73 -2.30
C CYS A 29 12.48 -26.27 -1.80
N TRP A 30 13.15 -25.98 -0.68
CA TRP A 30 13.26 -24.61 -0.16
C TRP A 30 13.75 -23.59 -1.19
N GLY A 31 14.66 -24.00 -2.09
CA GLY A 31 15.18 -23.16 -3.18
C GLY A 31 14.32 -23.14 -4.45
N GLU A 32 13.18 -23.82 -4.47
CA GLU A 32 12.25 -23.85 -5.61
C GLU A 32 10.99 -23.00 -5.39
N PHE A 33 10.75 -22.54 -4.15
CA PHE A 33 9.66 -21.63 -3.87
C PHE A 33 9.89 -20.29 -4.57
N SER A 34 8.89 -19.86 -5.32
CA SER A 34 8.80 -18.51 -5.88
C SER A 34 8.70 -17.44 -4.77
N PRO A 35 8.97 -16.16 -5.08
CA PRO A 35 8.79 -15.07 -4.12
C PRO A 35 7.38 -15.00 -3.51
N VAL A 36 6.35 -15.29 -4.31
CA VAL A 36 4.96 -15.33 -3.85
C VAL A 36 4.71 -16.49 -2.87
N GLU A 37 5.23 -17.68 -3.15
CA GLU A 37 5.13 -18.82 -2.22
C GLU A 37 5.89 -18.53 -0.92
N TRP A 38 7.08 -17.92 -1.00
CA TRP A 38 7.84 -17.49 0.16
C TRP A 38 7.10 -16.46 1.01
N MET A 39 6.52 -15.45 0.37
CA MET A 39 5.66 -14.45 1.02
C MET A 39 4.52 -15.13 1.79
N MET A 40 3.81 -16.09 1.17
CA MET A 40 2.72 -16.84 1.82
C MET A 40 3.22 -17.71 2.99
N ILE A 41 4.38 -18.36 2.82
CA ILE A 41 5.00 -19.17 3.88
C ILE A 41 5.33 -18.29 5.08
N LEU A 42 5.97 -17.14 4.86
CA LEU A 42 6.42 -16.26 5.94
C LEU A 42 5.28 -15.48 6.59
N GLU A 43 4.20 -15.21 5.86
CA GLU A 43 2.97 -14.64 6.43
C GLU A 43 2.39 -15.57 7.50
N MET A 44 2.45 -16.89 7.31
CA MET A 44 1.91 -17.88 8.24
C MET A 44 2.94 -18.38 9.27
N HIS A 45 4.18 -18.52 8.85
CA HIS A 45 5.26 -19.19 9.58
C HIS A 45 6.56 -18.36 9.53
N PRO A 46 6.61 -17.23 10.24
CA PRO A 46 7.76 -16.32 10.22
C PRO A 46 9.08 -16.95 10.71
N GLN A 47 9.02 -18.09 11.40
CA GLN A 47 10.19 -18.86 11.83
C GLN A 47 11.05 -19.41 10.69
N PHE A 48 10.55 -19.46 9.45
CA PHE A 48 11.31 -19.92 8.27
C PHE A 48 12.10 -18.80 7.57
N ALA A 49 12.14 -17.60 8.16
CA ALA A 49 12.85 -16.44 7.64
C ALA A 49 14.36 -16.66 7.39
N ASP A 50 14.98 -17.62 8.06
CA ASP A 50 16.39 -17.98 7.87
C ASP A 50 16.68 -18.62 6.50
N LYS A 51 15.63 -19.11 5.82
CA LYS A 51 15.72 -19.83 4.54
C LYS A 51 15.27 -18.99 3.35
N CYS A 52 14.65 -17.84 3.59
CA CYS A 52 14.05 -17.03 2.55
C CYS A 52 15.11 -16.29 1.72
N PRO A 53 15.09 -16.39 0.37
CA PRO A 53 15.90 -15.58 -0.52
C PRO A 53 15.28 -14.18 -0.66
N TRP A 54 15.49 -13.34 0.36
CA TRP A 54 14.91 -11.99 0.45
C TRP A 54 15.21 -11.11 -0.77
N GLU A 55 16.33 -11.34 -1.45
CA GLU A 55 16.75 -10.64 -2.66
C GLU A 55 15.86 -10.87 -3.88
N GLU A 56 15.00 -11.90 -3.87
CA GLU A 56 14.07 -12.19 -4.97
C GLU A 56 12.71 -11.51 -4.80
N PHE A 57 12.46 -10.86 -3.65
CA PHE A 57 11.19 -10.20 -3.38
C PHE A 57 11.09 -8.88 -4.14
N ASP A 58 9.98 -8.73 -4.87
CA ASP A 58 9.56 -7.50 -5.52
C ASP A 58 8.69 -6.64 -4.59
N GLY A 59 8.26 -5.46 -5.09
CA GLY A 59 7.42 -4.53 -4.35
C GLY A 59 6.09 -5.14 -3.89
N TYR A 60 5.51 -6.04 -4.68
CA TYR A 60 4.28 -6.75 -4.30
C TYR A 60 4.52 -7.70 -3.13
N SER A 61 5.56 -8.53 -3.21
CA SER A 61 5.92 -9.49 -2.17
C SER A 61 6.29 -8.78 -0.86
N TRP A 62 7.07 -7.70 -0.95
CA TRP A 62 7.44 -6.89 0.20
C TRP A 62 6.27 -6.19 0.86
N SER A 63 5.46 -5.47 0.08
CA SER A 63 4.34 -4.71 0.64
C SER A 63 3.28 -5.64 1.26
N THR A 64 3.01 -6.79 0.64
CA THR A 64 2.08 -7.78 1.20
C THR A 64 2.62 -8.37 2.50
N LEU A 65 3.88 -8.85 2.49
CA LEU A 65 4.47 -9.46 3.68
C LEU A 65 4.56 -8.47 4.84
N LEU A 66 5.04 -7.25 4.61
CA LEU A 66 5.21 -6.26 5.68
C LEU A 66 3.88 -5.77 6.26
N ARG A 67 2.79 -5.78 5.48
CA ARG A 67 1.45 -5.48 6.01
C ARG A 67 1.02 -6.50 7.07
N SER A 68 1.42 -7.77 6.94
CA SER A 68 1.07 -8.84 7.88
C SER A 68 2.17 -9.12 8.92
N GLN A 69 3.44 -8.94 8.56
CA GLN A 69 4.62 -9.30 9.36
C GLN A 69 5.65 -8.14 9.38
N PRO A 70 5.37 -7.03 10.09
CA PRO A 70 6.22 -5.84 10.11
C PRO A 70 7.61 -6.08 10.73
N GLN A 71 7.83 -7.19 11.44
CA GLN A 71 9.13 -7.56 12.01
C GLN A 71 10.22 -7.81 10.95
N PHE A 72 9.85 -8.06 9.68
CA PHE A 72 10.80 -8.26 8.59
C PHE A 72 11.26 -6.96 7.92
N ALA A 73 10.94 -5.81 8.50
CA ALA A 73 11.33 -4.50 8.00
C ALA A 73 12.86 -4.32 7.89
N ASP A 74 13.67 -5.05 8.65
CA ASP A 74 15.13 -5.03 8.55
C ASP A 74 15.67 -5.79 7.33
N LYS A 75 14.86 -6.67 6.71
CA LYS A 75 15.18 -7.40 5.48
C LYS A 75 14.71 -6.72 4.22
N CYS A 76 13.71 -5.85 4.33
CA CYS A 76 13.05 -5.23 3.20
C CYS A 76 14.00 -4.38 2.35
N ASN A 77 14.01 -4.66 1.04
CA ASN A 77 14.52 -3.74 0.04
C ASN A 77 13.46 -2.67 -0.27
N TRP A 78 13.52 -1.56 0.45
CA TRP A 78 12.54 -0.45 0.32
C TRP A 78 12.50 0.17 -1.08
N ASP A 79 13.56 -0.01 -1.88
CA ASP A 79 13.62 0.52 -3.25
C ASP A 79 12.67 -0.21 -4.21
N GLU A 80 12.23 -1.43 -3.88
CA GLU A 80 11.27 -2.20 -4.68
C GLU A 80 9.84 -1.66 -4.57
N LEU A 81 9.54 -0.85 -3.54
CA LEU A 81 8.21 -0.29 -3.34
C LEU A 81 8.04 0.96 -4.21
N ASP A 82 7.04 0.94 -5.07
CA ASP A 82 6.55 2.10 -5.82
C ASP A 82 5.48 2.87 -5.02
N GLY A 83 4.90 3.91 -5.61
CA GLY A 83 3.90 4.73 -4.95
C GLY A 83 2.66 3.94 -4.48
N ALA A 84 2.20 3.00 -5.31
CA ALA A 84 1.04 2.16 -5.01
C ALA A 84 1.32 1.23 -3.81
N TYR A 85 2.49 0.58 -3.81
CA TYR A 85 2.91 -0.29 -2.72
C TYR A 85 3.15 0.47 -1.42
N TRP A 86 3.66 1.71 -1.50
CA TRP A 86 3.86 2.55 -0.32
C TRP A 86 2.55 2.95 0.35
N TRP A 87 1.58 3.52 -0.39
CA TRP A 87 0.31 3.90 0.25
C TRP A 87 -0.38 2.68 0.86
N TRP A 88 -0.36 1.55 0.15
CA TRP A 88 -1.01 0.32 0.59
C TRP A 88 -0.38 -0.25 1.86
N LEU A 89 0.94 -0.18 1.98
CA LEU A 89 1.67 -0.54 3.18
C LEU A 89 1.35 0.41 4.34
N LEU A 90 1.42 1.73 4.12
CA LEU A 90 1.23 2.73 5.17
C LEU A 90 -0.19 2.74 5.75
N ASP A 91 -1.20 2.34 4.98
CA ASP A 91 -2.58 2.16 5.47
C ASP A 91 -2.68 1.14 6.61
N LYS A 92 -1.77 0.16 6.66
CA LYS A 92 -1.74 -0.86 7.72
C LYS A 92 -0.57 -0.71 8.68
N GLN A 93 0.54 -0.16 8.22
CA GLN A 93 1.79 -0.06 8.97
C GLN A 93 2.32 1.39 8.94
N PRO A 94 1.60 2.34 9.57
CA PRO A 94 1.97 3.76 9.55
C PRO A 94 3.35 4.06 10.16
N GLN A 95 3.86 3.17 11.02
CA GLN A 95 5.20 3.29 11.60
C GLN A 95 6.34 3.24 10.56
N PHE A 96 6.07 2.82 9.32
CA PHE A 96 7.05 2.85 8.23
C PHE A 96 7.10 4.19 7.49
N ALA A 97 6.34 5.20 7.92
CA ALA A 97 6.36 6.54 7.35
C ALA A 97 7.76 7.16 7.26
N ASP A 98 8.62 6.92 8.26
CA ASP A 98 10.00 7.43 8.27
C ASP A 98 10.92 6.76 7.22
N ARG A 99 10.48 5.64 6.62
CA ARG A 99 11.19 4.93 5.55
C ARG A 99 10.58 5.17 4.17
N CYS A 100 9.41 5.82 4.11
CA CYS A 100 8.67 6.00 2.89
C CYS A 100 9.44 6.86 1.89
N ALA A 101 9.58 6.35 0.66
CA ALA A 101 10.05 7.10 -0.49
C ALA A 101 8.93 8.01 -1.00
N TRP A 102 8.62 9.07 -0.24
CA TRP A 102 7.51 10.00 -0.48
C TRP A 102 7.49 10.58 -1.90
N GLU A 103 8.67 10.70 -2.53
CA GLU A 103 8.84 11.17 -3.90
C GLU A 103 8.31 10.21 -4.98
N LYS A 104 8.09 8.94 -4.66
CA LYS A 104 7.50 7.93 -5.56
C LYS A 104 5.97 7.98 -5.60
N LEU A 105 5.33 8.65 -4.63
CA LEU A 105 3.87 8.76 -4.59
C LEU A 105 3.36 9.66 -5.72
N SER A 106 2.42 9.14 -6.50
CA SER A 106 1.62 9.94 -7.43
C SER A 106 0.64 10.85 -6.69
N GLY A 107 -0.02 11.78 -7.39
CA GLY A 107 -1.11 12.58 -6.81
C GLY A 107 -2.22 11.72 -6.22
N HIS A 108 -2.57 10.65 -6.91
CA HIS A 108 -3.56 9.68 -6.44
C HIS A 108 -3.12 8.97 -5.17
N ASP A 109 -1.87 8.49 -5.12
CA ASP A 109 -1.32 7.84 -3.91
C ASP A 109 -1.32 8.82 -2.73
N TRP A 110 -0.98 10.10 -2.97
CA TRP A 110 -1.04 11.13 -1.94
C TRP A 110 -2.45 11.36 -1.41
N ALA A 111 -3.47 11.43 -2.28
CA ALA A 111 -4.85 11.58 -1.86
C ALA A 111 -5.29 10.41 -0.98
N LEU A 112 -4.88 9.17 -1.32
CA LEU A 112 -5.13 7.99 -0.50
C LEU A 112 -4.40 8.08 0.86
N VAL A 113 -3.10 8.40 0.86
CA VAL A 113 -2.30 8.54 2.09
C VAL A 113 -2.90 9.58 3.03
N LEU A 114 -3.18 10.79 2.53
CA LEU A 114 -3.71 11.86 3.36
C LEU A 114 -5.11 11.56 3.90
N ASN A 115 -5.86 10.67 3.23
CA ASN A 115 -7.16 10.24 3.71
C ASN A 115 -7.07 9.45 5.03
N PHE A 116 -6.07 8.57 5.19
CA PHE A 116 -5.89 7.75 6.40
C PHE A 116 -4.77 8.23 7.34
N MET A 117 -3.83 9.05 6.85
CA MET A 117 -2.70 9.63 7.59
C MET A 117 -2.56 11.14 7.28
N PRO A 118 -3.48 12.00 7.78
CA PRO A 118 -3.43 13.43 7.54
C PRO A 118 -2.13 14.11 8.01
N GLU A 119 -1.43 13.54 8.99
CA GLU A 119 -0.15 14.03 9.49
C GLU A 119 1.01 13.92 8.48
N ALA A 120 0.85 13.11 7.43
CA ALA A 120 1.80 13.01 6.31
C ALA A 120 1.82 14.28 5.44
N VAL A 121 0.92 15.25 5.71
CA VAL A 121 0.83 16.54 5.02
C VAL A 121 2.14 17.30 4.91
N LYS A 122 3.04 17.14 5.89
CA LYS A 122 4.38 17.76 5.90
C LYS A 122 5.30 17.26 4.76
N HIS A 123 4.99 16.11 4.16
CA HIS A 123 5.72 15.51 3.06
C HIS A 123 4.98 15.65 1.72
N CYS A 124 3.71 16.05 1.74
CA CYS A 124 2.87 16.04 0.55
C CYS A 124 3.34 17.04 -0.51
N ARG A 125 3.38 16.56 -1.74
CA ARG A 125 3.64 17.36 -2.94
C ARG A 125 2.31 17.75 -3.58
N TRP A 126 1.69 18.81 -3.05
CA TRP A 126 0.37 19.28 -3.46
C TRP A 126 0.22 19.48 -4.96
N GLU A 127 1.29 19.84 -5.65
CA GLU A 127 1.33 20.06 -7.09
C GLU A 127 1.17 18.79 -7.94
N THR A 128 1.22 17.60 -7.32
CA THR A 128 1.02 16.33 -8.04
C THR A 128 -0.43 15.88 -8.07
N LEU A 129 -1.29 16.42 -7.21
CA LEU A 129 -2.71 16.09 -7.11
C LEU A 129 -3.47 16.73 -8.28
N SER A 130 -4.22 15.91 -9.02
CA SER A 130 -5.16 16.39 -10.03
C SER A 130 -6.40 17.01 -9.40
N ALA A 131 -7.23 17.71 -10.18
CA ALA A 131 -8.54 18.20 -9.73
C ALA A 131 -9.41 17.08 -9.14
N GLN A 132 -9.36 15.87 -9.71
CA GLN A 132 -10.10 14.71 -9.19
C GLN A 132 -9.53 14.22 -7.85
N ASP A 133 -8.20 14.18 -7.70
CA ASP A 133 -7.57 13.80 -6.42
C ASP A 133 -7.93 14.81 -5.33
N TRP A 134 -7.94 16.09 -5.67
CA TRP A 134 -8.36 17.16 -4.78
C TRP A 134 -9.85 17.07 -4.42
N SER A 135 -10.75 16.80 -5.38
CA SER A 135 -12.17 16.71 -5.10
C SER A 135 -12.49 15.57 -4.13
N GLU A 136 -11.84 14.40 -4.27
CA GLU A 136 -11.93 13.31 -3.31
C GLU A 136 -11.30 13.64 -1.95
N LEU A 137 -10.11 14.23 -1.94
CA LEU A 137 -9.43 14.59 -0.70
C LEU A 137 -10.25 15.60 0.11
N LEU A 138 -10.74 16.66 -0.53
CA LEU A 138 -11.46 17.75 0.13
C LEU A 138 -12.85 17.32 0.62
N ARG A 139 -13.46 16.32 -0.04
CA ARG A 139 -14.68 15.67 0.45
C ARG A 139 -14.50 15.13 1.86
N MET A 140 -13.36 14.49 2.12
CA MET A 140 -13.04 13.86 3.41
C MET A 140 -12.32 14.80 4.38
N HIS A 141 -11.47 15.69 3.87
CA HIS A 141 -10.55 16.54 4.62
C HIS A 141 -10.63 18.00 4.15
N PRO A 142 -11.77 18.70 4.36
CA PRO A 142 -11.98 20.07 3.89
C PRO A 142 -10.99 21.08 4.48
N GLN A 143 -10.31 20.75 5.58
CA GLN A 143 -9.27 21.58 6.18
C GLN A 143 -8.06 21.82 5.26
N PHE A 144 -7.88 21.03 4.19
CA PHE A 144 -6.81 21.21 3.22
C PHE A 144 -7.19 22.14 2.05
N ALA A 145 -8.37 22.75 2.06
CA ALA A 145 -8.85 23.61 0.98
C ALA A 145 -7.93 24.81 0.67
N ASP A 146 -7.19 25.32 1.65
CA ASP A 146 -6.22 26.40 1.45
C ASP A 146 -4.95 25.95 0.69
N LYS A 147 -4.73 24.64 0.57
CA LYS A 147 -3.61 24.04 -0.15
C LYS A 147 -3.93 23.69 -1.60
N CYS A 148 -5.21 23.61 -1.97
CA CYS A 148 -5.62 23.33 -3.34
C CYS A 148 -5.23 24.49 -4.27
N GLN A 149 -4.51 24.14 -5.34
CA GLN A 149 -3.93 25.10 -6.29
C GLN A 149 -4.66 25.10 -7.64
N CYS A 150 -5.58 24.15 -7.87
CA CYS A 150 -6.19 23.88 -9.17
C CYS A 150 -7.73 23.99 -9.11
N TRP A 151 -8.28 24.88 -8.29
CA TRP A 151 -9.72 25.11 -8.22
C TRP A 151 -10.33 25.49 -9.58
N ASP A 152 -9.55 26.14 -10.44
CA ASP A 152 -9.87 26.48 -11.82
C ASP A 152 -9.91 25.29 -12.78
N GLU A 153 -9.31 24.15 -12.41
CA GLU A 153 -9.35 22.90 -13.17
C GLU A 153 -10.55 22.01 -12.80
N PHE A 154 -11.31 22.38 -11.76
CA PHE A 154 -12.47 21.60 -11.32
C PHE A 154 -13.56 21.64 -12.38
N THR A 155 -14.03 20.45 -12.75
CA THR A 155 -15.17 20.31 -13.66
C THR A 155 -16.49 20.53 -12.91
N GLU A 156 -17.58 20.67 -13.65
CA GLU A 156 -18.93 20.66 -13.06
C GLU A 156 -19.18 19.42 -12.19
N TYR A 157 -18.63 18.27 -12.59
CA TYR A 157 -18.73 17.04 -11.80
C TYR A 157 -18.02 17.16 -10.46
N ASP A 158 -16.79 17.70 -10.43
CA ASP A 158 -16.05 17.90 -9.18
C ASP A 158 -16.77 18.86 -8.24
N TRP A 159 -17.38 19.92 -8.78
CA TRP A 159 -18.16 20.88 -8.00
C TRP A 159 -19.46 20.29 -7.47
N GLU A 160 -20.19 19.53 -8.28
CA GLU A 160 -21.41 18.82 -7.83
C GLU A 160 -21.06 17.80 -6.75
N TRP A 161 -19.99 17.03 -6.95
CA TRP A 161 -19.48 16.07 -5.98
C TRP A 161 -19.12 16.74 -4.66
N LEU A 162 -18.35 17.83 -4.69
CA LEU A 162 -18.02 18.58 -3.48
C LEU A 162 -19.26 19.20 -2.83
N LYS A 163 -20.25 19.66 -3.60
CA LYS A 163 -21.44 20.29 -3.04
C LYS A 163 -22.23 19.35 -2.13
N GLU A 164 -22.27 18.05 -2.47
CA GLU A 164 -23.00 17.06 -1.67
C GLU A 164 -22.43 16.88 -0.26
N PHE A 165 -21.13 17.14 -0.06
CA PHE A 165 -20.45 16.87 1.20
C PHE A 165 -19.87 18.12 1.88
N GLN A 166 -19.53 19.16 1.11
CA GLN A 166 -18.76 20.33 1.52
C GLN A 166 -19.25 21.60 0.79
N GLU A 167 -20.55 21.90 0.85
CA GLU A 167 -21.18 23.05 0.18
C GLU A 167 -20.46 24.39 0.45
N GLN A 168 -19.92 24.58 1.66
CA GLN A 168 -19.18 25.77 2.05
C GLN A 168 -17.90 26.01 1.22
N LEU A 169 -17.28 24.95 0.70
CA LEU A 169 -16.12 25.08 -0.18
C LEU A 169 -16.54 25.56 -1.57
N VAL A 170 -17.66 25.06 -2.08
CA VAL A 170 -18.22 25.46 -3.38
C VAL A 170 -18.57 26.95 -3.35
N ASP A 171 -19.24 27.43 -2.30
CA ASP A 171 -19.59 28.84 -2.17
C ASP A 171 -18.39 29.78 -2.15
N LYS A 172 -17.27 29.30 -1.59
CA LYS A 172 -16.05 30.08 -1.42
C LYS A 172 -15.17 30.07 -2.68
N TYR A 173 -14.97 28.91 -3.29
CA TYR A 173 -13.94 28.72 -4.32
C TYR A 173 -14.48 28.67 -5.75
N ARG A 174 -15.72 28.20 -5.98
CA ARG A 174 -16.30 28.14 -7.33
C ARG A 174 -16.47 29.52 -7.97
N ARG A 175 -16.75 30.53 -7.15
CA ARG A 175 -16.90 31.92 -7.63
C ARG A 175 -15.56 32.54 -8.06
N ILE A 176 -14.44 32.00 -7.57
CA ILE A 176 -13.09 32.49 -7.90
C ILE A 176 -12.62 31.90 -9.23
N SER A 177 -13.04 30.68 -9.58
CA SER A 177 -12.64 30.01 -10.83
C SER A 177 -13.36 30.53 -12.08
N ASP A 178 -14.52 31.20 -11.93
CA ASP A 178 -15.31 31.72 -13.05
C ASP A 178 -14.87 33.13 -13.53
N GLU A 179 -13.89 33.77 -12.88
CA GLU A 179 -13.34 35.10 -13.19
C GLU A 179 -11.98 35.03 -13.90
#